data_AF-A0A9D8P503-F1
#
_entry.id   AF-A0A9D8P503-F1
#
_cell.length_a   1.000
_cell.length_b   1.000
_cell.length_c   1.000
_cell.angle_alpha   90.00
_cell.angle_beta   90.00
_cell.angle_gamma   90.00
#
_symmetry.space_group_name_H-M   'P 1'
#
loop_
_entity.id
_entity.type
_entity.pdbx_description
1 polymer ?
#
loop_
_entity_poly.entity_id
_entity_poly.type
_entity_poly.pdbx_seq_one_letter_code
_entity_poly.pdbx_strand_id
1 'polypeptide(L)'
;MPRISLVNFAIGFWTLFIAAASGAFIATDLTASYVAEQAINPTWNTVLLSSAHGHTNLFGLLHIAFGLTLPYSRLGPRWQVLQSAGLSCGILAMGPGMFIRSLYPPVADGTDSIGLVLGLLLSAALATLFSHAAALTSRCIARK
;
A
#
# COMPACT_ATOMS: atom_id res chain seq x y z
N MET A 1 -7.04 17.54 -16.59
CA MET A 1 -7.20 16.14 -16.12
C MET A 1 -7.57 16.05 -14.63
N PRO A 2 -8.53 16.86 -14.12
CA PRO A 2 -8.86 16.88 -12.69
C PRO A 2 -9.46 15.55 -12.19
N ARG A 3 -10.12 14.79 -13.08
CA ARG A 3 -10.84 13.55 -12.72
C ARG A 3 -9.92 12.46 -12.16
N ILE A 4 -8.77 12.18 -12.78
CA ILE A 4 -7.84 11.13 -12.31
C ILE A 4 -7.17 11.53 -10.99
N SER A 5 -6.82 12.81 -10.85
CA SER A 5 -6.28 13.37 -9.61
C SER A 5 -7.29 13.21 -8.45
N LEU A 6 -8.55 13.58 -8.67
CA LEU A 6 -9.63 13.40 -7.69
C LEU A 6 -9.87 11.93 -7.33
N VAL A 7 -9.82 11.04 -8.32
CA VAL A 7 -9.95 9.58 -8.07
C VAL A 7 -8.83 9.09 -7.16
N ASN A 8 -7.57 9.45 -7.43
CA ASN A 8 -6.45 9.06 -6.55
C ASN A 8 -6.59 9.64 -5.14
N PHE A 9 -7.06 10.88 -5.03
CA PHE A 9 -7.34 11.50 -3.73
C PHE A 9 -8.42 10.73 -2.96
N ALA A 10 -9.52 10.38 -3.64
CA ALA A 10 -10.60 9.60 -3.04
C ALA A 10 -10.13 8.20 -2.61
N ILE A 11 -9.37 7.51 -3.46
CA ILE A 11 -8.78 6.20 -3.14
C ILE A 11 -7.91 6.34 -1.89
N GLY A 12 -6.96 7.27 -1.88
CA GLY A 12 -6.04 7.44 -0.75
C GLY A 12 -6.76 7.80 0.55
N PHE A 13 -7.76 8.68 0.50
CA PHE A 13 -8.59 9.03 1.66
C PHE A 13 -9.34 7.81 2.21
N TRP A 14 -10.03 7.05 1.36
CA TRP A 14 -10.77 5.87 1.80
C TRP A 14 -9.84 4.77 2.33
N THR A 15 -8.67 4.59 1.72
CA THR A 15 -7.65 3.67 2.21
C THR A 15 -7.17 4.06 3.61
N LEU A 16 -6.90 5.34 3.86
CA LEU A 16 -6.52 5.83 5.19
C LEU A 16 -7.64 5.67 6.20
N PHE A 17 -8.88 5.96 5.82
CA PHE A 17 -10.03 5.77 6.69
C PHE A 17 -10.18 4.31 7.13
N ILE A 18 -10.09 3.36 6.18
CA ILE A 18 -10.19 1.93 6.46
C ILE A 18 -8.99 1.45 7.30
N ALA A 19 -7.78 1.91 6.98
CA ALA A 19 -6.59 1.56 7.75
C ALA A 19 -6.66 2.09 9.18
N ALA A 20 -7.09 3.34 9.39
CA ALA A 20 -7.29 3.91 10.72
C ALA A 20 -8.32 3.11 11.53
N ALA A 21 -9.44 2.71 10.91
CA ALA A 21 -10.43 1.86 11.54
C ALA A 21 -9.85 0.48 11.91
N SER A 22 -9.06 -0.15 11.03
CA SER A 22 -8.42 -1.44 11.31
C SER A 22 -7.40 -1.37 12.45
N GLY A 23 -6.71 -0.23 12.60
CA GLY A 23 -5.75 -0.01 13.69
C GLY A 23 -6.39 -0.11 15.08
N ALA A 24 -7.64 0.34 15.24
CA ALA A 24 -8.35 0.23 16.52
C ALA A 24 -8.61 -1.23 16.92
N PHE A 25 -8.95 -2.09 15.95
CA PHE A 25 -9.12 -3.53 16.21
C PHE A 25 -7.80 -4.19 16.59
N ILE A 26 -6.71 -3.91 15.84
CA ILE A 26 -5.37 -4.45 16.15
C ILE A 26 -4.92 -4.03 17.55
N ALA A 27 -5.13 -2.77 17.93
CA ALA A 27 -4.78 -2.27 19.26
C ALA A 27 -5.59 -2.97 20.36
N THR A 28 -6.87 -3.24 20.10
CA THR A 28 -7.75 -3.95 21.06
C THR A 28 -7.30 -5.39 21.26
N ASP A 29 -6.99 -6.11 20.18
CA ASP A 29 -6.49 -7.49 20.23
C ASP A 29 -5.14 -7.57 20.97
N LEU A 30 -4.21 -6.67 20.66
CA LEU A 30 -2.93 -6.58 21.37
C LEU A 30 -3.10 -6.31 22.86
N THR A 31 -4.02 -5.42 23.23
CA THR A 31 -4.30 -5.09 24.63
C THR A 31 -4.89 -6.31 25.36
N ALA A 32 -5.82 -7.02 24.73
CA ALA A 32 -6.42 -8.23 25.29
C ALA A 32 -5.38 -9.33 25.50
N SER A 33 -4.48 -9.56 24.53
CA SER A 33 -3.39 -10.54 24.66
C SER A 33 -2.41 -10.18 25.77
N TYR A 34 -2.07 -8.89 25.92
CA TYR A 34 -1.17 -8.42 26.97
C TYR A 34 -1.77 -8.61 28.37
N VAL A 35 -3.05 -8.25 28.56
CA VAL A 35 -3.76 -8.42 29.83
C VAL A 35 -3.89 -9.89 30.23
N ALA A 36 -3.98 -10.80 29.25
CA ALA A 36 -4.06 -12.24 29.48
C ALA A 36 -2.72 -12.92 29.86
N GLU A 37 -1.67 -12.15 30.17
CA GLU A 37 -0.32 -12.63 30.54
C GLU A 37 0.33 -13.59 29.53
N GLN A 38 -0.17 -13.65 28.29
CA GLN A 38 0.58 -14.28 27.21
C GLN A 38 1.76 -13.36 26.90
N ALA A 39 2.98 -13.80 27.23
CA ALA A 39 4.19 -13.10 26.83
C ALA A 39 4.04 -12.69 25.36
N ILE A 40 4.19 -11.39 25.06
CA ILE A 40 4.09 -10.84 23.70
C ILE A 40 5.33 -11.34 22.93
N ASN A 41 5.34 -12.62 22.57
CA ASN A 41 6.16 -13.09 21.48
C ASN A 41 5.43 -12.66 20.21
N PRO A 42 6.04 -11.82 19.36
CA PRO A 42 5.40 -11.36 18.15
C PRO A 42 5.09 -12.58 17.28
N THR A 43 3.83 -12.99 17.28
CA THR A 43 3.39 -14.09 16.44
C THR A 43 3.48 -13.65 14.99
N TRP A 44 3.67 -14.61 14.09
CA TRP A 44 3.60 -14.43 12.64
C TRP A 44 2.43 -13.52 12.24
N ASN A 45 1.26 -13.77 12.81
CA ASN A 45 0.04 -13.02 12.53
C ASN A 45 0.17 -11.55 12.98
N THR A 46 0.60 -11.31 14.21
CA THR A 46 0.75 -9.96 14.78
C THR A 46 1.72 -9.10 13.97
N VAL A 47 2.87 -9.66 13.56
CA VAL A 47 3.87 -8.93 12.76
C VAL A 47 3.31 -8.54 11.40
N LEU A 48 2.64 -9.47 10.72
CA LEU A 48 2.08 -9.19 9.40
C LEU A 48 0.87 -8.26 9.45
N LEU A 49 0.01 -8.35 10.46
CA LEU A 49 -1.10 -7.41 10.63
C LEU A 49 -0.62 -5.99 10.92
N SER A 50 0.39 -5.85 11.80
CA SER A 50 1.00 -4.55 12.07
C SER A 50 1.66 -3.97 10.82
N SER A 51 2.39 -4.80 10.07
CA SER A 51 2.97 -4.42 8.77
C SER A 51 1.89 -4.03 7.76
N ALA A 52 0.80 -4.79 7.67
CA ALA A 52 -0.29 -4.54 6.75
C ALA A 52 -0.93 -3.17 7.03
N HIS A 53 -1.23 -2.90 8.30
CA HIS A 53 -1.78 -1.61 8.72
C HIS A 53 -0.84 -0.44 8.39
N GLY A 54 0.43 -0.53 8.78
CA GLY A 54 1.42 0.54 8.54
C GLY A 54 1.63 0.84 7.06
N HIS A 55 1.76 -0.19 6.22
CA HIS A 55 1.95 -0.01 4.79
C HIS A 55 0.68 0.41 4.05
N THR A 56 -0.50 -0.02 4.50
CA THR A 56 -1.77 0.45 3.92
C THR A 56 -1.92 1.97 4.15
N ASN A 57 -1.54 2.47 5.33
CA ASN A 57 -1.48 3.91 5.58
C ASN A 57 -0.51 4.62 4.64
N LEU A 58 0.71 4.07 4.48
CA LEU A 58 1.71 4.62 3.56
C LEU A 58 1.18 4.69 2.13
N PHE A 59 0.59 3.62 1.61
CA PHE A 59 0.04 3.61 0.26
C PHE A 59 -1.17 4.54 0.10
N GLY A 60 -2.00 4.71 1.13
CA GLY A 60 -3.05 5.72 1.15
C GLY A 60 -2.51 7.14 1.02
N LEU A 61 -1.46 7.48 1.78
CA LEU A 61 -0.75 8.76 1.66
C LEU A 61 -0.10 8.94 0.29
N LEU A 62 0.52 7.88 -0.25
CA LEU A 62 1.12 7.90 -1.58
C LEU A 62 0.08 8.17 -2.66
N HIS A 63 -1.14 7.62 -2.56
CA HIS A 63 -2.23 7.92 -3.50
C HIS A 63 -2.66 9.40 -3.44
N ILE A 64 -2.73 9.99 -2.24
CA ILE A 64 -3.02 11.41 -2.08
C ILE A 64 -1.90 12.25 -2.71
N ALA A 65 -0.64 11.97 -2.36
CA ALA A 65 0.52 12.67 -2.90
C ALA A 65 0.56 12.56 -4.44
N PHE A 66 0.35 11.36 -4.96
CA PHE A 66 0.27 11.07 -6.39
C PHE A 66 -0.85 11.85 -7.08
N GLY A 67 -2.04 11.93 -6.46
CA GLY A 67 -3.15 12.74 -6.94
C GLY A 67 -2.81 14.22 -7.03
N LEU A 68 -2.10 14.76 -6.02
CA LEU A 68 -1.63 16.15 -5.98
C LEU A 68 -0.52 16.42 -7.01
N THR A 69 0.34 15.44 -7.28
CA THR A 69 1.47 15.60 -8.22
C THR A 69 1.09 15.29 -9.67
N LEU A 70 -0.01 14.59 -9.92
CA LEU A 70 -0.48 14.18 -11.26
C LEU A 70 -0.57 15.33 -12.28
N PRO A 71 -1.14 16.52 -11.95
CA PRO A 71 -1.22 17.64 -12.89
C PRO A 71 0.15 18.16 -13.32
N TYR A 72 1.19 17.86 -12.55
CA TYR A 72 2.56 18.24 -12.87
C TYR A 72 3.28 17.22 -13.76
N SER A 73 2.74 16.02 -13.94
CA SER A 73 3.28 15.03 -14.88
C SER A 73 2.94 15.40 -16.33
N ARG A 74 3.90 15.23 -17.25
CA ARG A 74 3.67 15.38 -18.71
C ARG A 74 3.19 14.10 -19.38
N LEU A 75 3.00 13.02 -18.63
CA LEU A 75 2.57 11.73 -19.16
C LEU A 75 1.15 11.83 -19.74
N GLY A 76 0.92 11.10 -20.83
CA GLY A 76 -0.41 10.99 -21.43
C GLY A 76 -1.42 10.33 -20.47
N PRO A 77 -2.73 10.52 -20.71
CA PRO A 77 -3.78 10.05 -19.80
C PRO A 77 -3.76 8.53 -19.57
N ARG A 78 -3.43 7.74 -20.61
CA ARG A 78 -3.31 6.27 -20.50
C ARG A 78 -2.25 5.85 -19.48
N TRP A 79 -1.09 6.52 -19.50
CA TRP A 79 0.00 6.25 -18.56
C TRP A 79 -0.35 6.68 -17.14
N GLN A 80 -1.07 7.79 -16.97
CA GLN A 80 -1.54 8.22 -15.65
C GLN A 80 -2.55 7.23 -15.05
N VAL A 81 -3.43 6.65 -15.86
CA VAL A 81 -4.35 5.58 -15.43
C VAL A 81 -3.58 4.33 -15.05
N LEU A 82 -2.62 3.90 -15.87
CA LEU A 82 -1.75 2.76 -15.56
C LEU A 82 -0.97 2.95 -14.26
N GLN A 83 -0.44 4.15 -14.03
CA GLN A 83 0.21 4.48 -12.77
C GLN A 83 -0.76 4.47 -11.60
N SER A 84 -1.98 5.01 -11.76
CA SER A 84 -2.99 4.95 -10.68
C SER A 84 -3.35 3.51 -10.33
N ALA A 85 -3.52 2.65 -11.33
CA ALA A 85 -3.81 1.23 -11.16
C ALA A 85 -2.62 0.48 -10.52
N GLY A 86 -1.40 0.72 -11.00
CA GLY A 86 -0.19 0.12 -10.45
C GLY A 86 0.05 0.52 -8.99
N LEU A 87 -0.22 1.78 -8.62
CA LEU A 87 -0.15 2.21 -7.22
C LEU A 87 -1.21 1.51 -6.35
N SER A 88 -2.41 1.29 -6.91
CA SER A 88 -3.49 0.58 -6.24
C SER A 88 -3.13 -0.89 -5.96
N CYS A 89 -2.28 -1.51 -6.79
CA CYS A 89 -1.72 -2.84 -6.50
C CYS A 89 -0.95 -2.87 -5.18
N GLY A 90 -0.30 -1.76 -4.79
CA GLY A 90 0.38 -1.64 -3.50
C GLY A 90 -0.59 -1.67 -2.32
N ILE A 91 -1.75 -1.01 -2.43
CA ILE A 91 -2.84 -1.10 -1.44
C ILE A 91 -3.34 -2.54 -1.34
N LEU A 92 -3.59 -3.20 -2.47
CA LEU A 92 -4.08 -4.59 -2.48
C LEU A 92 -3.06 -5.56 -1.89
N ALA A 93 -1.78 -5.41 -2.23
CA ALA A 93 -0.70 -6.23 -1.70
C ALA A 93 -0.57 -6.05 -0.18
N MET A 94 -0.42 -4.81 0.26
CA MET A 94 -0.08 -4.53 1.66
C MET A 94 -1.27 -4.48 2.60
N GLY A 95 -2.49 -4.25 2.12
CA GLY A 95 -3.70 -4.31 2.94
C GLY A 95 -4.30 -5.71 2.95
N PRO A 96 -5.29 -5.99 2.09
CA PRO A 96 -5.94 -7.30 2.05
C PRO A 96 -4.98 -8.47 1.85
N GLY A 97 -3.97 -8.31 1.00
CA GLY A 97 -3.01 -9.36 0.67
C GLY A 97 -2.18 -9.81 1.87
N MET A 98 -1.59 -8.87 2.60
CA MET A 98 -0.84 -9.16 3.83
C MET A 98 -1.74 -9.67 4.97
N PHE A 99 -2.98 -9.18 5.06
CA PHE A 99 -3.97 -9.74 5.97
C PHE A 99 -4.24 -11.23 5.65
N ILE A 100 -4.49 -11.56 4.39
CA ILE A 100 -4.68 -12.95 3.96
C ILE A 100 -3.42 -13.77 4.27
N ARG A 101 -2.23 -13.23 3.99
CA ARG A 101 -0.95 -13.91 4.25
C ARG A 101 -0.73 -14.17 5.75
N SER A 102 -1.26 -13.34 6.64
CA SER A 102 -1.12 -13.51 8.09
C SER A 102 -1.90 -14.71 8.63
N LEU A 103 -2.95 -15.15 7.93
CA LEU A 103 -3.76 -16.31 8.28
C LEU A 103 -3.06 -17.65 7.98
N TYR A 104 -2.05 -17.64 7.10
CA TYR A 104 -1.31 -18.84 6.73
C TYR A 104 0.12 -18.74 7.28
N PRO A 105 0.61 -19.66 8.12
CA PRO A 105 2.00 -19.66 8.55
C PRO A 105 2.95 -20.00 7.38
N PRO A 106 4.26 -19.67 7.48
CA PRO A 106 5.24 -20.04 6.46
C PRO A 106 5.36 -21.58 6.36
N VAL A 107 5.41 -22.09 5.12
CA VAL A 107 5.61 -23.51 4.83
C VAL A 107 7.11 -23.77 4.69
N ALA A 108 7.66 -24.70 5.48
CA ALA A 108 9.11 -24.93 5.56
C ALA A 108 9.76 -25.33 4.22
N ASP A 109 9.07 -26.16 3.42
CA ASP A 109 9.62 -26.76 2.19
C ASP A 109 8.74 -26.48 0.96
N GLY A 110 7.95 -25.41 0.97
CA GLY A 110 6.96 -25.10 -0.06
C GLY A 110 7.17 -23.76 -0.76
N THR A 111 6.65 -23.63 -1.98
CA THR A 111 6.59 -22.34 -2.69
C THR A 111 5.50 -21.46 -2.09
N ASP A 112 5.86 -20.31 -1.54
CA ASP A 112 4.90 -19.33 -1.00
C ASP A 112 4.21 -18.57 -2.13
N SER A 113 3.18 -19.19 -2.71
CA SER A 113 2.41 -18.63 -3.83
C SER A 113 1.76 -17.28 -3.48
N ILE A 114 1.28 -17.11 -2.24
CA ILE A 114 0.72 -15.84 -1.77
C ILE A 114 1.83 -14.79 -1.76
N GLY A 115 2.98 -15.10 -1.13
CA GLY A 115 4.14 -14.22 -1.09
C GLY A 115 4.61 -13.78 -2.48
N LEU A 116 4.62 -14.68 -3.46
CA LEU A 116 4.95 -14.36 -4.86
C LEU A 116 3.97 -13.37 -5.49
N VAL A 117 2.65 -13.59 -5.30
CA VAL A 117 1.62 -12.66 -5.81
C VAL A 117 1.76 -11.29 -5.16
N LEU A 118 1.98 -11.23 -3.84
CA LEU A 118 2.22 -9.97 -3.13
C LEU A 118 3.47 -9.25 -3.64
N GLY A 119 4.55 -10.01 -3.87
CA GLY A 119 5.79 -9.49 -4.46
C GLY A 119 5.55 -8.85 -5.82
N LEU A 120 4.81 -9.52 -6.72
CA LEU A 120 4.50 -8.99 -8.06
C LEU A 120 3.67 -7.70 -8.00
N LEU A 121 2.64 -7.67 -7.13
CA LEU A 121 1.81 -6.48 -6.94
C LEU A 121 2.62 -5.30 -6.37
N LEU A 122 3.50 -5.56 -5.40
CA LEU A 122 4.36 -4.55 -4.82
C LEU A 122 5.39 -4.04 -5.84
N SER A 123 5.99 -4.92 -6.65
CA SER A 123 6.88 -4.52 -7.75
C SER A 123 6.18 -3.63 -8.76
N ALA A 124 4.91 -3.90 -9.11
CA ALA A 124 4.13 -3.04 -9.99
C ALA A 124 3.89 -1.64 -9.38
N ALA A 125 3.64 -1.56 -8.07
CA ALA A 125 3.48 -0.30 -7.35
C ALA A 125 4.79 0.51 -7.28
N LEU A 126 5.92 -0.15 -7.02
CA LEU A 126 7.23 0.49 -7.00
C LEU A 126 7.66 0.97 -8.40
N ALA A 127 7.46 0.15 -9.44
CA ALA A 127 7.72 0.55 -10.83
C ALA A 127 6.88 1.76 -11.23
N THR A 128 5.64 1.80 -10.77
CA THR A 128 4.75 2.95 -10.93
C THR A 128 5.31 4.21 -10.26
N LEU A 129 5.69 4.14 -8.99
CA LEU A 129 6.27 5.27 -8.26
C LEU A 129 7.53 5.79 -8.95
N PHE A 130 8.40 4.88 -9.37
CA PHE A 130 9.61 5.22 -10.10
C PHE A 130 9.31 5.93 -11.43
N SER A 131 8.39 5.39 -12.22
CA SER A 131 7.97 5.99 -13.49
C SER A 131 7.36 7.38 -13.31
N HIS A 132 6.64 7.61 -12.21
CA HIS A 132 6.06 8.91 -11.90
C HIS A 132 7.11 9.91 -11.44
N ALA A 133 8.02 9.49 -10.55
CA ALA A 133 9.14 10.31 -10.11
C ALA A 133 10.02 10.73 -11.30
N ALA A 134 10.34 9.82 -12.22
CA ALA A 134 11.07 10.12 -13.45
C ALA A 134 10.34 11.17 -14.32
N ALA A 135 9.02 11.05 -14.47
CA ALA A 135 8.21 12.02 -15.21
C ALA A 135 8.18 13.41 -14.56
N LEU A 136 8.16 13.49 -13.23
CA LEU A 136 8.26 14.77 -12.51
C LEU A 136 9.66 15.39 -12.65
N THR A 137 10.72 14.59 -12.45
CA THR A 137 12.11 15.05 -12.53
C THR A 137 12.46 15.57 -13.92
N SER A 138 12.04 14.87 -14.99
CA SER A 138 12.26 15.31 -16.37
C SER A 138 11.64 16.68 -16.66
N ARG A 139 10.50 17.01 -16.03
CA ARG A 139 9.89 18.33 -16.13
C ARG A 139 10.70 19.41 -15.40
N CYS A 140 11.28 19.09 -14.25
CA CYS A 140 12.14 20.02 -13.51
C CYS A 140 13.44 20.33 -14.27
N ILE A 141 14.03 19.32 -14.92
CA ILE A 141 15.23 19.50 -15.75
C ILE A 141 14.93 20.32 -17.01
N ALA A 142 13.83 20.02 -17.71
CA ALA A 142 13.46 20.72 -18.95
C ALA A 142 12.98 22.17 -18.78
N ARG A 143 12.96 22.70 -17.55
CA ARG A 143 12.63 24.11 -17.25
C ARG A 143 13.88 24.97 -16.97
N LYS A 144 15.06 24.35 -16.87
CA LYS A 144 16.35 25.05 -16.83
C LYS A 144 16.90 25.20 -18.24
#